data_AF-X1EVM3-F1
#
_entry.id   AF-X1EVM3-F1
#
_cell.length_a   1.000
_cell.length_b   1.000
_cell.length_c   1.000
_cell.angle_alpha   90.00
_cell.angle_beta   90.00
_cell.angle_gamma   90.00
#
_symmetry.space_group_name_H-M   'P 1'
#
loop_
_entity.id
_entity.type
_entity.pdbx_description
1 polymer ?
#
loop_
_entity_poly.entity_id
_entity_poly.type
_entity_poly.pdbx_seq_one_letter_code
_entity_poly.pdbx_strand_id
1 'polypeptide(L)'
;IGNALEIIPGMNFYFDLVFIDGDKREYSAYYKIVIDKVKPGGFILVDNVLWDGKVIEKNESGDPYTQGIKAFNKLAHNDPRVEVWGIVGFNIISVSVFFPQGKVQAGIQTLSA
;
A
#
# COMPACT_ATOMS: atom_id res chain seq x y z
N ILE A 1 -0.86 15.72 -18.62
CA ILE A 1 0.18 14.88 -17.96
C ILE A 1 0.86 15.76 -16.92
N GLY A 2 1.03 15.29 -15.67
CA GLY A 2 1.61 16.07 -14.56
C GLY A 2 1.92 15.20 -13.33
N ASN A 3 2.61 15.78 -12.34
CA ASN A 3 3.10 15.06 -11.16
C ASN A 3 1.96 14.82 -10.15
N ALA A 4 1.66 13.55 -9.86
CA ALA A 4 0.61 13.19 -8.91
C ALA A 4 0.85 13.76 -7.50
N LEU A 5 2.13 13.88 -7.07
CA LEU A 5 2.50 14.46 -5.77
C LEU A 5 2.12 15.93 -5.64
N GLU A 6 2.02 16.65 -6.76
CA GLU A 6 1.65 18.07 -6.79
C GLU A 6 0.15 18.27 -6.98
N ILE A 7 -0.48 17.40 -7.79
CA ILE A 7 -1.87 17.58 -8.21
C ILE A 7 -2.86 17.07 -7.15
N ILE A 8 -2.65 15.86 -6.62
CA ILE A 8 -3.60 15.20 -5.72
C ILE A 8 -3.87 16.03 -4.45
N PRO A 9 -2.87 16.63 -3.77
CA PRO A 9 -3.14 17.45 -2.58
C PRO A 9 -4.18 18.55 -2.80
N GLY A 10 -4.18 19.19 -3.99
CA GLY A 10 -5.11 20.27 -4.36
C GLY A 10 -6.51 19.80 -4.77
N MET A 11 -6.78 18.50 -4.83
CA MET A 11 -8.10 17.97 -5.18
C MET A 11 -9.06 18.02 -3.98
N ASN A 12 -10.28 18.52 -4.20
CA ASN A 12 -11.33 18.65 -3.17
C ASN A 12 -12.37 17.52 -3.22
N PHE A 13 -11.96 16.30 -3.54
CA PHE A 13 -12.84 15.13 -3.54
C PHE A 13 -12.13 13.92 -2.94
N TYR A 14 -12.92 12.91 -2.58
CA TYR A 14 -12.46 11.68 -1.96
C TYR A 14 -12.60 10.49 -2.92
N PHE A 15 -11.68 9.54 -2.78
CA PHE A 15 -11.64 8.31 -3.56
C PHE A 15 -12.29 7.15 -2.80
N ASP A 16 -13.02 6.32 -3.53
CA ASP A 16 -13.48 5.01 -3.05
C ASP A 16 -12.40 3.93 -3.29
N LEU A 17 -11.57 4.12 -4.32
CA LEU A 17 -10.48 3.24 -4.70
C LEU A 17 -9.31 4.07 -5.25
N VAL A 18 -8.09 3.74 -4.83
CA VAL A 18 -6.84 4.28 -5.37
C VAL A 18 -5.97 3.12 -5.82
N PHE A 19 -5.42 3.19 -7.04
CA PHE A 19 -4.44 2.25 -7.55
C PHE A 19 -3.09 2.98 -7.72
N ILE A 20 -2.07 2.55 -6.98
CA ILE A 20 -0.70 3.07 -7.05
C ILE A 20 0.14 2.11 -7.89
N ASP A 21 0.37 2.50 -9.13
CA ASP A 21 1.34 1.88 -10.05
C ASP A 21 2.18 3.00 -10.65
N GLY A 22 3.41 3.12 -10.16
CA GLY A 22 4.30 4.24 -10.44
C GLY A 22 5.71 3.97 -9.96
N ASP A 23 6.46 5.03 -9.66
CA ASP A 23 7.81 4.88 -9.14
C ASP A 23 7.79 4.29 -7.72
N LYS A 24 8.33 3.06 -7.57
CA LYS A 24 8.34 2.32 -6.30
C LYS A 24 9.13 3.02 -5.20
N ARG A 25 10.08 3.89 -5.57
CA ARG A 25 10.83 4.73 -4.65
C ARG A 25 9.93 5.76 -3.96
N GLU A 26 8.83 6.12 -4.61
CA GLU A 26 7.88 7.14 -4.17
C GLU A 26 6.59 6.55 -3.58
N TYR A 27 6.43 5.23 -3.49
CA TYR A 27 5.21 4.59 -2.95
C TYR A 27 4.83 5.11 -1.56
N SER A 28 5.82 5.37 -0.71
CA SER A 28 5.58 5.99 0.61
C SER A 28 5.06 7.43 0.50
N ALA A 29 5.52 8.19 -0.48
CA ALA A 29 5.06 9.56 -0.73
C ALA A 29 3.63 9.54 -1.30
N TYR A 30 3.37 8.69 -2.30
CA TYR A 30 2.04 8.48 -2.85
C TYR A 30 1.04 8.05 -1.78
N TYR A 31 1.39 7.05 -0.95
CA TYR A 31 0.54 6.60 0.15
C TYR A 31 0.13 7.75 1.08
N LYS A 32 1.09 8.58 1.51
CA LYS A 32 0.83 9.71 2.42
C LYS A 32 -0.15 10.73 1.86
N ILE A 33 -0.10 11.03 0.56
CA ILE A 33 -0.99 12.02 -0.04
C ILE A 33 -2.39 11.46 -0.34
N VAL A 34 -2.53 10.14 -0.50
CA VAL A 34 -3.82 9.51 -0.83
C VAL A 34 -4.58 9.01 0.40
N ILE A 35 -3.89 8.60 1.48
CA ILE A 35 -4.55 8.00 2.65
C ILE A 35 -5.58 8.94 3.30
N ASP A 36 -5.32 10.24 3.30
CA ASP A 36 -6.26 11.25 3.84
C ASP A 36 -7.37 11.63 2.85
N LYS A 37 -7.31 11.10 1.63
CA LYS A 37 -8.29 11.33 0.55
C LYS A 37 -9.08 10.06 0.19
N VAL A 38 -8.85 8.94 0.87
CA VAL A 38 -9.63 7.72 0.71
C VAL A 38 -10.72 7.67 1.78
N LYS A 39 -11.95 7.40 1.37
CA LYS A 39 -13.09 7.31 2.29
C LYS A 39 -12.92 6.12 3.25
N PRO A 40 -13.52 6.15 4.46
CA PRO A 40 -13.69 4.95 5.26
C PRO A 40 -14.31 3.81 4.46
N GLY A 41 -13.71 2.62 4.51
CA GLY A 41 -14.13 1.45 3.72
C GLY A 41 -13.64 1.45 2.27
N GLY A 42 -12.89 2.48 1.85
CA GLY A 42 -12.22 2.52 0.56
C GLY A 42 -10.93 1.70 0.55
N PHE A 43 -10.40 1.50 -0.66
CA PHE A 43 -9.23 0.65 -0.88
C PHE A 43 -8.07 1.42 -1.51
N ILE A 44 -6.85 1.10 -1.09
CA ILE A 44 -5.61 1.50 -1.76
C ILE A 44 -4.93 0.21 -2.21
N LEU A 45 -4.79 0.04 -3.51
CA LEU A 45 -4.11 -1.08 -4.13
C LEU A 45 -2.74 -0.62 -4.62
N VAL A 46 -1.69 -1.37 -4.28
CA VAL A 46 -0.31 -1.00 -4.64
C VAL A 46 0.35 -2.15 -5.41
N ASP A 47 0.79 -1.87 -6.63
CA ASP A 47 1.30 -2.86 -7.57
C ASP A 47 2.75 -3.29 -7.29
N ASN A 48 3.07 -4.56 -7.59
CA ASN A 48 4.42 -5.12 -7.69
C ASN A 48 5.31 -4.99 -6.45
N VAL A 49 4.74 -5.26 -5.29
CA VAL A 49 5.38 -5.14 -3.97
C VAL A 49 6.16 -6.38 -3.53
N LEU A 50 6.05 -7.50 -4.24
CA LEU A 50 6.91 -8.66 -4.00
C LEU A 50 8.26 -8.56 -4.74
N TRP A 51 8.36 -7.69 -5.76
CA TRP A 51 9.58 -7.37 -6.53
C TRP A 51 10.43 -8.62 -6.85
N ASP A 52 9.80 -9.61 -7.49
CA ASP A 52 10.45 -10.87 -7.89
C ASP A 52 11.08 -11.65 -6.72
N GLY A 53 10.55 -11.50 -5.50
CA GLY A 53 11.08 -12.13 -4.29
C GLY A 53 12.27 -11.40 -3.67
N LYS A 54 12.81 -10.33 -4.26
CA LYS A 54 13.95 -9.58 -3.71
C LYS A 54 13.66 -8.89 -2.38
N VAL A 55 12.38 -8.67 -2.06
CA VAL A 55 11.96 -8.09 -0.77
C VAL A 55 12.12 -9.10 0.38
N ILE A 56 11.97 -10.40 0.10
CA ILE A 56 12.10 -11.49 1.09
C ILE A 56 13.52 -12.03 1.23
N GLU A 57 14.42 -11.67 0.30
CA GLU A 57 15.83 -12.02 0.43
C GLU A 57 16.48 -11.29 1.60
N LYS A 58 17.25 -12.03 2.41
CA LYS A 58 18.02 -11.50 3.55
C LYS A 58 19.13 -10.54 3.13
N ASN A 59 19.49 -10.53 1.85
CA ASN A 59 20.45 -9.58 1.33
C ASN A 59 19.77 -8.21 1.22
N GLU A 60 20.31 -7.24 1.95
CA GLU A 60 20.02 -5.84 1.70
C GLU A 60 20.58 -5.50 0.32
N SER A 61 19.79 -5.73 -0.72
CA SER A 61 20.05 -5.13 -2.01
C SER A 61 20.10 -3.62 -1.78
N GLY A 62 21.24 -2.99 -2.10
CA GLY A 62 21.37 -1.53 -2.16
C GLY A 62 20.50 -0.89 -3.27
N ASP A 63 19.54 -1.64 -3.79
CA ASP A 63 18.59 -1.30 -4.83
C ASP A 63 17.56 -0.31 -4.28
N PRO A 64 17.53 0.94 -4.78
CA PRO A 64 16.60 1.96 -4.31
C PRO A 64 15.13 1.55 -4.45
N TYR A 65 14.79 0.70 -5.43
CA TYR A 65 13.43 0.21 -5.62
C TYR A 65 13.02 -0.75 -4.49
N THR A 66 13.85 -1.74 -4.17
CA THR A 66 13.62 -2.65 -3.03
C THR A 66 13.49 -1.88 -1.71
N GLN A 67 14.32 -0.85 -1.50
CA GLN A 67 14.24 -0.01 -0.31
C GLN A 67 12.94 0.80 -0.24
N GLY A 68 12.49 1.37 -1.37
CA GLY A 68 11.23 2.08 -1.46
C GLY A 68 10.02 1.21 -1.09
N ILE A 69 9.99 -0.03 -1.59
CA ILE A 69 8.95 -1.00 -1.28
C ILE A 69 9.00 -1.41 0.21
N LYS A 70 10.18 -1.72 0.75
CA LYS A 70 10.34 -2.05 2.18
C LYS A 70 9.88 -0.89 3.08
N ALA A 71 10.23 0.34 2.71
CA ALA A 71 9.79 1.54 3.43
C ALA A 71 8.27 1.72 3.39
N PHE A 72 7.65 1.53 2.22
CA PHE A 72 6.20 1.56 2.06
C PHE A 72 5.50 0.47 2.88
N ASN A 73 5.97 -0.78 2.79
CA ASN A 73 5.38 -1.90 3.54
C ASN A 73 5.44 -1.65 5.05
N LYS A 74 6.57 -1.15 5.54
CA LYS A 74 6.72 -0.75 6.95
C LYS A 74 5.79 0.40 7.32
N LEU A 75 5.65 1.40 6.45
CA LEU A 75 4.77 2.55 6.69
C LEU A 75 3.30 2.09 6.80
N ALA A 76 2.80 1.35 5.80
CA ALA A 76 1.42 0.90 5.76
C ALA A 76 1.09 -0.05 6.91
N HIS A 77 1.99 -1.00 7.24
CA HIS A 77 1.75 -1.96 8.33
C HIS A 77 1.69 -1.31 9.73
N ASN A 78 2.36 -0.16 9.90
CA ASN A 78 2.36 0.58 11.17
C ASN A 78 1.30 1.69 11.20
N ASP A 79 0.53 1.90 10.13
CA ASP A 79 -0.53 2.92 10.11
C ASP A 79 -1.81 2.35 10.75
N PRO A 80 -2.28 2.91 11.89
CA PRO A 80 -3.44 2.37 12.61
C PRO A 80 -4.77 2.57 11.90
N ARG A 81 -4.81 3.32 10.79
CA ARG A 81 -6.02 3.62 10.00
C ARG A 81 -6.30 2.60 8.90
N VAL A 82 -5.44 1.59 8.76
CA VAL A 82 -5.53 0.63 7.66
C VAL A 82 -5.31 -0.79 8.14
N GLU A 83 -5.80 -1.72 7.33
CA GLU A 83 -5.45 -3.13 7.38
C GLU A 83 -4.68 -3.46 6.11
N VAL A 84 -3.57 -4.18 6.25
CA VAL A 84 -2.69 -4.51 5.13
C VAL A 84 -2.75 -6.00 4.86
N TRP A 85 -3.10 -6.36 3.62
CA TRP A 85 -3.21 -7.72 3.14
C TRP A 85 -2.26 -7.95 1.96
N GLY A 86 -1.38 -8.93 2.09
CA GLY A 86 -0.54 -9.39 0.98
C GLY A 86 -1.30 -10.40 0.11
N ILE A 87 -1.41 -10.16 -1.19
CA ILE A 87 -2.04 -11.09 -2.13
C ILE A 87 -0.94 -11.74 -2.97
N VAL A 88 -0.37 -12.81 -2.43
CA VAL A 88 0.83 -13.47 -2.98
C VAL A 88 0.65 -13.96 -4.42
N GLY A 89 -0.53 -14.46 -4.77
CA GLY A 89 -0.83 -14.96 -6.12
C GLY A 89 -0.83 -13.90 -7.23
N PHE A 90 -0.87 -12.61 -6.88
CA PHE A 90 -0.96 -11.51 -7.85
C PHE A 90 0.19 -10.49 -7.74
N ASN A 91 1.18 -10.70 -6.85
CA ASN A 91 2.24 -9.73 -6.56
C ASN A 91 1.76 -8.33 -6.10
N ILE A 92 0.56 -8.26 -5.51
CA ILE A 92 -0.10 -7.02 -5.08
C ILE A 92 -0.18 -6.98 -3.53
N ILE A 93 -0.02 -5.79 -2.95
CA ILE A 93 -0.49 -5.49 -1.58
C ILE A 93 -1.80 -4.73 -1.73
N SER A 94 -2.82 -5.26 -1.06
CA SER A 94 -4.06 -4.55 -0.83
C SER A 94 -3.97 -3.88 0.54
N VAL A 95 -4.24 -2.58 0.59
CA VAL A 95 -4.40 -1.82 1.82
C VAL A 95 -5.86 -1.39 1.92
N SER A 96 -6.57 -1.94 2.89
CA SER A 96 -7.96 -1.61 3.17
C SER A 96 -8.02 -0.51 4.23
N VAL A 97 -8.72 0.60 3.98
CA VAL A 97 -8.77 1.74 4.91
C VAL A 97 -9.94 1.59 5.88
N PHE A 98 -9.63 1.54 7.18
CA PHE A 98 -10.61 1.43 8.27
C PHE A 98 -10.43 2.58 9.25
N PHE A 99 -11.47 3.40 9.42
CA PHE A 99 -11.50 4.35 10.55
C PHE A 99 -11.93 3.61 11.82
N PRO A 100 -11.38 3.97 12.99
CA PRO A 100 -11.38 3.10 14.15
C PRO A 100 -12.78 2.94 14.74
N GLN A 101 -13.31 1.72 14.68
CA GLN A 101 -13.96 1.09 15.83
C GLN A 101 -13.51 -0.38 15.90
N GLY A 102 -12.35 -0.60 16.55
CA GLY A 102 -11.86 -1.92 16.92
C GLY A 102 -11.18 -2.68 15.77
N LYS A 103 -9.97 -3.15 16.03
CA LYS A 103 -9.33 -4.17 15.18
C LYS A 103 -10.19 -5.43 15.28
N VAL A 104 -11.02 -5.71 14.26
CA VAL A 104 -11.57 -7.07 14.08
C VAL A 104 -10.50 -7.85 13.37
N GLN A 105 -9.83 -8.74 14.10
CA GLN A 105 -8.88 -9.68 13.52
C GLN A 105 -9.69 -10.73 12.76
N ALA A 106 -9.96 -10.49 11.47
CA ALA A 106 -10.64 -11.46 10.63
C ALA A 106 -9.68 -12.62 10.33
N GLY A 107 -9.80 -13.71 11.08
CA GLY A 107 -9.09 -14.95 10.80
C GLY A 107 -9.68 -15.63 9.56
N ILE A 108 -8.99 -15.54 8.42
CA ILE A 108 -9.30 -16.39 7.26
C ILE A 108 -8.41 -17.62 7.35
N GLN A 109 -9.06 -18.78 7.42
CA GLN A 109 -8.43 -20.10 7.40
C GLN A 109 -8.14 -20.46 5.93
N THR A 110 -6.87 -20.54 5.54
CA THR A 110 -6.50 -21.03 4.21
C THR A 110 -6.66 -22.55 4.17
N LEU A 111 -7.61 -23.04 3.38
CA LEU A 111 -7.66 -24.45 2.99
C LEU A 111 -6.80 -24.63 1.73
N SER A 112 -5.67 -25.31 1.86
CA SER A 112 -4.96 -25.90 0.72
C SER A 112 -5.45 -27.33 0.53
N ALA A 113 -5.95 -27.65 -0.67
CA ALA A 113 -6.11 -29.03 -1.12
C ALA A 113 -4.74 -29.64 -1.47
#